data_AF-A0A378B0J9-F1
#
_entry.id   AF-A0A378B0J9-F1
#
_cell.length_a   1.000
_cell.length_b   1.000
_cell.length_c   1.000
_cell.angle_alpha   90.00
_cell.angle_beta   90.00
_cell.angle_gamma   90.00
#
_symmetry.space_group_name_H-M   'P 1'
#
loop_
_entity.id
_entity.type
_entity.pdbx_description
1 polymer ?
#
loop_
_entity_poly.entity_id
_entity_poly.type
_entity_poly.pdbx_seq_one_letter_code
_entity_poly.pdbx_strand_id
1 'polypeptide(L)'
;MTVPNGSLGFRWGDKGKWNLEQRDGKTGEEIELRLSLLGSHDEVANVGFPYFGGEGSEHFNKVDLENILLHKLPAKRLQLADGSTALVTTVYDLTMANYGLERGLNDDNCAAGYDEVKAYTPAWAEKITGVSRAHIIRTAREFADNADKTHGRSMIIVGAGLNHWFHLDMNYRGLINMLIFCGCVGQSGGGWAHYVGQEKLRPQTGWQPLAFALDWQRPARHMNSTSYFYNHSSQWRYETVTAQELLSPMADKSRYSGHLIDFNVRAERMGWLPSAPQLGVNPLRIADEAKKAGMTPVDYTVKSLKEGSIRFAAEQPENGKNHPRNLFIWRSNLLGSSGKGHEYMLKYLLGTENGIQGKDLGKQGGVKPEEVEWRDNGLDGKLDLVVTLDFRLSSTCLYSDIVLPTATWYEKTT
;
A
#
# COMPACT_ATOMS: atom_id res chain seq x y z
N MET A 1 -27.75 18.74 -5.18
CA MET A 1 -26.48 18.25 -4.58
C MET A 1 -26.80 17.84 -3.15
N THR A 2 -26.28 16.71 -2.70
CA THR A 2 -26.59 16.13 -1.37
C THR A 2 -25.34 15.43 -0.82
N VAL A 3 -25.29 15.25 0.49
CA VAL A 3 -24.30 14.41 1.17
C VAL A 3 -25.03 13.16 1.66
N PRO A 4 -24.91 12.00 0.99
CA PRO A 4 -25.60 10.79 1.41
C PRO A 4 -25.04 10.25 2.73
N ASN A 5 -25.86 9.46 3.43
CA ASN A 5 -25.40 8.65 4.56
C ASN A 5 -24.19 7.76 4.21
N GLY A 6 -23.47 7.31 5.23
CA GLY A 6 -22.41 6.30 5.09
C GLY A 6 -21.01 6.84 4.84
N SER A 7 -20.84 8.13 4.51
CA SER A 7 -19.52 8.76 4.45
C SER A 7 -18.78 8.68 5.80
N LEU A 8 -17.44 8.64 5.79
CA LEU A 8 -16.61 8.42 6.99
C LEU A 8 -16.87 9.47 8.09
N GLY A 9 -17.26 10.69 7.72
CA GLY A 9 -17.61 11.74 8.68
C GLY A 9 -18.77 11.34 9.61
N PHE A 10 -19.72 10.54 9.14
CA PHE A 10 -20.85 10.07 9.96
C PHE A 10 -20.50 8.94 10.94
N ARG A 11 -19.29 8.36 10.87
CA ARG A 11 -18.87 7.26 11.74
C ARG A 11 -18.53 7.72 13.16
N TRP A 12 -18.06 8.94 13.31
CA TRP A 12 -17.54 9.51 14.54
C TRP A 12 -18.24 10.84 14.85
N GLY A 13 -18.36 11.21 16.13
CA GLY A 13 -19.04 12.45 16.55
C GLY A 13 -20.56 12.34 16.58
N ASP A 14 -21.18 11.85 15.49
CA ASP A 14 -22.61 11.60 15.37
C ASP A 14 -22.93 10.10 15.29
N LYS A 15 -24.19 9.72 15.57
CA LYS A 15 -24.67 8.32 15.47
C LYS A 15 -25.88 8.22 14.53
N GLY A 16 -26.09 7.02 13.99
CA GLY A 16 -27.30 6.67 13.23
C GLY A 16 -27.24 6.96 11.72
N LYS A 17 -26.23 7.68 11.23
CA LYS A 17 -26.07 8.04 9.80
C LYS A 17 -24.94 7.29 9.08
N TRP A 18 -24.16 6.48 9.80
CA TRP A 18 -23.13 5.62 9.21
C TRP A 18 -23.74 4.29 8.74
N ASN A 19 -24.49 4.36 7.65
CA ASN A 19 -25.13 3.24 6.98
C ASN A 19 -25.21 3.52 5.46
N LEU A 20 -25.59 2.51 4.67
CA LEU A 20 -25.74 2.62 3.21
C LEU A 20 -27.21 2.81 2.79
N GLU A 21 -28.08 3.30 3.68
CA GLU A 21 -29.41 3.69 3.26
C GLU A 21 -29.30 4.90 2.32
N GLN A 22 -30.06 4.86 1.23
CA GLN A 22 -30.09 5.90 0.21
C GLN A 22 -30.87 7.12 0.72
N ARG A 23 -30.32 7.80 1.73
CA ARG A 23 -30.92 8.95 2.40
C ARG A 23 -30.00 10.16 2.37
N ASP A 24 -30.61 11.34 2.28
CA ASP A 24 -29.93 12.61 2.45
C ASP A 24 -29.44 12.72 3.91
N GLY A 25 -28.13 12.91 4.12
CA GLY A 25 -27.54 12.95 5.45
C GLY A 25 -27.94 14.17 6.28
N LYS A 26 -28.56 15.19 5.67
CA LYS A 26 -29.11 16.36 6.34
C LYS A 26 -30.59 16.20 6.65
N THR A 27 -31.42 15.86 5.66
CA THR A 27 -32.89 15.80 5.82
C THR A 27 -33.40 14.45 6.30
N GLY A 28 -32.67 13.37 6.05
CA GLY A 28 -33.09 11.99 6.32
C GLY A 28 -34.09 11.43 5.31
N GLU A 29 -34.47 12.21 4.31
CA GLU A 29 -35.38 11.78 3.24
C GLU A 29 -34.69 10.81 2.28
N GLU A 30 -35.49 9.96 1.64
CA GLU A 30 -34.99 9.05 0.62
C GLU A 30 -34.56 9.82 -0.63
N ILE A 31 -33.43 9.41 -1.20
CA ILE A 31 -32.83 10.03 -2.37
C ILE A 31 -32.38 8.96 -3.37
N GLU A 32 -32.41 9.32 -4.65
CA GLU A 32 -31.79 8.51 -5.69
C GLU A 32 -30.52 9.22 -6.19
N LEU A 33 -29.39 8.53 -6.10
CA LEU A 33 -28.10 9.09 -6.50
C LEU A 33 -27.90 8.94 -8.01
N ARG A 34 -27.55 10.05 -8.66
CA ARG A 34 -27.22 10.08 -10.09
C ARG A 34 -25.80 9.56 -10.33
N LEU A 35 -25.66 8.64 -11.27
CA LEU A 35 -24.35 8.11 -11.69
C LEU A 35 -23.60 9.08 -12.61
N SER A 36 -24.19 9.45 -13.75
CA SER A 36 -23.54 10.24 -14.80
C SER A 36 -24.10 11.65 -14.93
N LEU A 37 -23.25 12.62 -15.25
CA LEU A 37 -23.63 13.97 -15.65
C LEU A 37 -23.90 14.12 -17.14
N LEU A 38 -23.63 13.09 -17.96
CA LEU A 38 -23.94 13.11 -19.39
C LEU A 38 -25.44 13.40 -19.61
N GLY A 39 -25.75 14.32 -20.53
CA GLY A 39 -27.12 14.82 -20.75
C GLY A 39 -27.64 15.81 -19.69
N SER A 40 -26.85 16.13 -18.67
CA SER A 40 -27.21 17.09 -17.61
C SER A 40 -26.01 17.92 -17.14
N HIS A 41 -24.99 18.07 -17.98
CA HIS A 41 -23.77 18.83 -17.72
C HIS A 41 -23.90 20.26 -18.27
N ASP A 42 -23.07 21.15 -17.76
CA ASP A 42 -23.03 22.54 -18.21
C ASP A 42 -22.04 22.68 -19.39
N GLU A 43 -20.96 21.91 -19.36
CA GLU A 43 -19.90 21.91 -20.37
C GLU A 43 -19.21 20.54 -20.47
N VAL A 44 -18.45 20.34 -21.55
CA VAL A 44 -17.57 19.18 -21.74
C VAL A 44 -16.13 19.65 -21.50
N ALA A 45 -15.46 19.03 -20.52
CA ALA A 45 -14.09 19.36 -20.15
C ALA A 45 -13.12 18.26 -20.57
N ASN A 46 -11.89 18.64 -20.95
CA ASN A 46 -10.82 17.68 -21.21
C ASN A 46 -10.10 17.35 -19.90
N VAL A 47 -10.01 16.06 -19.55
CA VAL A 47 -9.34 15.57 -18.36
C VAL A 47 -8.21 14.63 -18.78
N GLY A 48 -7.01 14.85 -18.25
CA GLY A 48 -5.85 13.98 -18.49
C GLY A 48 -5.87 12.74 -17.60
N PHE A 49 -5.59 11.58 -18.19
CA PHE A 49 -5.42 10.30 -17.52
C PHE A 49 -4.00 9.77 -17.73
N PRO A 50 -3.33 9.28 -16.69
CA PRO A 50 -1.98 8.75 -16.83
C PRO A 50 -2.02 7.37 -17.50
N TYR A 51 -1.14 7.15 -18.48
CA TYR A 51 -1.00 5.89 -19.18
C TYR A 51 0.44 5.39 -19.12
N PHE A 52 0.62 4.15 -18.65
CA PHE A 52 1.93 3.52 -18.48
C PHE A 52 2.12 2.28 -19.37
N GLY A 53 1.16 1.96 -20.24
CA GLY A 53 1.21 0.75 -21.07
C GLY A 53 2.25 0.79 -22.21
N GLY A 54 2.85 1.96 -22.45
CA GLY A 54 4.02 2.14 -23.33
C GLY A 54 5.36 1.99 -22.59
N GLU A 55 5.35 1.89 -21.26
CA GLU A 55 6.56 1.75 -20.44
C GLU A 55 6.84 0.28 -20.07
N GLY A 56 8.03 0.00 -19.57
CA GLY A 56 8.43 -1.32 -19.07
C GLY A 56 9.78 -1.81 -19.60
N SER A 57 10.22 -2.98 -19.13
CA SER A 57 11.43 -3.62 -19.64
C SER A 57 11.21 -4.27 -21.00
N GLU A 58 12.30 -4.67 -21.66
CA GLU A 58 12.32 -5.42 -22.91
C GLU A 58 11.67 -6.82 -22.83
N HIS A 59 11.40 -7.31 -21.62
CA HIS A 59 10.82 -8.64 -21.40
C HIS A 59 9.29 -8.68 -21.49
N PHE A 60 8.64 -7.52 -21.60
CA PHE A 60 7.19 -7.41 -21.71
C PHE A 60 6.82 -6.65 -22.97
N ASN A 61 5.73 -7.08 -23.61
CA ASN A 61 5.15 -6.34 -24.72
C ASN A 61 4.59 -5.00 -24.22
N LYS A 62 4.66 -3.99 -25.08
CA LYS A 62 4.22 -2.62 -24.80
C LYS A 62 3.27 -2.18 -25.89
N VAL A 63 2.40 -1.22 -25.57
CA VAL A 63 1.55 -0.56 -26.55
C VAL A 63 1.76 0.94 -26.40
N ASP A 64 2.41 1.54 -27.39
CA ASP A 64 2.68 2.97 -27.39
C ASP A 64 1.38 3.75 -27.62
N LEU A 65 1.10 4.66 -26.68
CA LEU A 65 0.12 5.74 -26.74
C LEU A 65 0.78 6.95 -26.05
N GLU A 66 0.04 8.03 -25.85
CA GLU A 66 0.53 9.17 -25.06
C GLU A 66 0.55 8.86 -23.56
N ASN A 67 1.58 9.34 -22.85
CA ASN A 67 1.67 9.20 -21.38
C ASN A 67 0.50 9.89 -20.65
N ILE A 68 -0.11 10.89 -21.28
CA ILE A 68 -1.32 11.56 -20.81
C ILE A 68 -2.39 11.44 -21.90
N LEU A 69 -3.45 10.68 -21.60
CA LEU A 69 -4.60 10.54 -22.47
C LEU A 69 -5.65 11.59 -22.08
N LEU A 70 -5.95 12.51 -22.98
CA LEU A 70 -7.01 13.51 -22.77
C LEU A 70 -8.36 12.90 -23.14
N HIS A 71 -9.29 12.91 -22.20
CA HIS A 71 -10.66 12.44 -22.40
C HIS A 71 -11.68 13.56 -22.22
N LYS A 72 -12.80 13.47 -22.95
CA LYS A 72 -13.93 14.40 -22.88
C LYS A 72 -14.93 13.97 -21.82
N LEU A 73 -15.09 14.77 -20.77
CA LEU A 73 -15.94 14.45 -19.61
C LEU A 73 -17.09 15.46 -19.48
N PRO A 74 -18.32 15.02 -19.18
CA PRO A 74 -19.41 15.91 -18.81
C PRO A 74 -19.13 16.52 -17.42
N ALA A 75 -19.16 17.85 -17.32
CA ALA A 75 -18.83 18.58 -16.11
C ALA A 75 -19.90 19.61 -15.72
N LYS A 76 -20.03 19.88 -14.42
CA LYS A 76 -20.86 20.98 -13.89
C LYS A 76 -20.02 21.97 -13.12
N ARG A 77 -20.37 23.26 -13.24
CA ARG A 77 -19.70 24.36 -12.55
C ARG A 77 -20.39 24.63 -11.22
N LEU A 78 -19.63 24.58 -10.14
CA LEU A 78 -20.12 24.85 -8.80
C LEU A 78 -19.45 26.09 -8.21
N GLN A 79 -20.23 26.88 -7.48
CA GLN A 79 -19.75 27.93 -6.60
C GLN A 79 -19.33 27.30 -5.27
N LEU A 80 -18.07 27.49 -4.87
CA LEU A 80 -17.52 27.00 -3.61
C LEU A 80 -17.80 27.99 -2.46
N ALA A 81 -17.68 27.49 -1.23
CA ALA A 81 -17.97 28.26 -0.02
C ALA A 81 -17.05 29.48 0.18
N ASP A 82 -15.84 29.46 -0.39
CA ASP A 82 -14.87 30.56 -0.34
C ASP A 82 -15.10 31.63 -1.43
N GLY A 83 -16.13 31.47 -2.26
CA GLY A 83 -16.40 32.40 -3.37
C GLY A 83 -15.70 32.05 -4.68
N SER A 84 -14.86 31.02 -4.73
CA SER A 84 -14.26 30.52 -5.98
C SER A 84 -15.21 29.58 -6.74
N THR A 85 -14.92 29.29 -8.01
CA THR A 85 -15.68 28.32 -8.82
C THR A 85 -14.84 27.10 -9.18
N ALA A 86 -15.45 25.92 -9.22
CA ALA A 86 -14.80 24.68 -9.64
C ALA A 86 -15.67 23.87 -10.60
N LEU A 87 -15.01 23.11 -11.49
CA LEU A 87 -15.67 22.08 -12.30
C LEU A 87 -15.63 20.75 -11.54
N VAL A 88 -16.76 20.04 -11.57
CA VAL A 88 -16.88 18.69 -11.00
C VAL A 88 -17.45 17.72 -12.02
N THR A 89 -17.01 16.46 -11.91
CA THR A 89 -17.59 15.31 -12.62
C THR A 89 -17.71 14.14 -11.64
N THR A 90 -18.41 13.07 -12.03
CA THR A 90 -18.59 11.92 -11.14
C THR A 90 -17.49 10.88 -11.31
N VAL A 91 -17.26 10.07 -10.28
CA VAL A 91 -16.37 8.90 -10.36
C VAL A 91 -16.83 7.95 -11.48
N TYR A 92 -18.14 7.83 -11.71
CA TYR A 92 -18.69 7.02 -12.79
C TYR A 92 -18.22 7.51 -14.18
N ASP A 93 -18.36 8.82 -14.45
CA ASP A 93 -17.93 9.40 -15.73
C ASP A 93 -16.41 9.28 -15.92
N LEU A 94 -15.62 9.57 -14.87
CA LEU A 94 -14.17 9.35 -14.87
C LEU A 94 -13.80 7.89 -15.13
N THR A 95 -14.55 6.93 -14.58
CA THR A 95 -14.27 5.51 -14.79
C THR A 95 -14.55 5.09 -16.23
N MET A 96 -15.68 5.52 -16.80
CA MET A 96 -16.01 5.20 -18.21
C MET A 96 -14.97 5.79 -19.18
N ALA A 97 -14.53 7.03 -18.93
CA ALA A 97 -13.46 7.65 -19.69
C ALA A 97 -12.13 6.91 -19.54
N ASN A 98 -11.73 6.56 -18.30
CA ASN A 98 -10.51 5.78 -18.05
C ASN A 98 -10.49 4.43 -18.78
N TYR A 99 -11.65 3.77 -18.92
CA TYR A 99 -11.79 2.53 -19.70
C TYR A 99 -11.91 2.76 -21.22
N GLY A 100 -11.83 4.00 -21.69
CA GLY A 100 -11.85 4.36 -23.11
C GLY A 100 -13.21 4.12 -23.78
N LEU A 101 -14.33 4.29 -23.08
CA LEU A 101 -15.66 4.09 -23.68
C LEU A 101 -16.18 5.36 -24.36
N GLU A 102 -16.47 5.28 -25.66
CA GLU A 102 -17.12 6.37 -26.41
C GLU A 102 -18.59 6.52 -25.99
N ARG A 103 -19.05 7.76 -25.78
CA ARG A 103 -20.36 8.06 -25.18
C ARG A 103 -21.14 9.17 -25.90
N GLY A 104 -20.81 9.43 -27.16
CA GLY A 104 -21.40 10.48 -27.99
C GLY A 104 -20.74 11.84 -27.86
N LEU A 105 -19.51 11.90 -27.32
CA LEU A 105 -18.72 13.13 -27.17
C LEU A 105 -17.62 13.25 -28.23
N ASN A 106 -17.45 12.22 -29.07
CA ASN A 106 -16.43 12.12 -30.11
C ASN A 106 -15.03 12.27 -29.50
N ASP A 107 -14.70 11.40 -28.55
CA ASP A 107 -13.42 11.38 -27.86
C ASP A 107 -12.42 10.52 -28.63
N ASP A 108 -11.37 11.15 -29.18
CA ASP A 108 -10.38 10.49 -30.02
C ASP A 108 -9.59 9.40 -29.27
N ASN A 109 -9.55 9.42 -27.93
CA ASN A 109 -8.87 8.41 -27.12
C ASN A 109 -9.80 7.28 -26.67
N CYS A 110 -11.11 7.38 -26.95
CA CYS A 110 -12.06 6.29 -26.74
C CYS A 110 -12.11 5.33 -27.93
N ALA A 111 -12.58 4.12 -27.67
CA ALA A 111 -12.76 3.08 -28.67
C ALA A 111 -14.20 3.08 -29.20
N ALA A 112 -14.36 3.04 -30.53
CA ALA A 112 -15.65 2.80 -31.17
C ALA A 112 -15.98 1.29 -31.28
N GLY A 113 -14.99 0.42 -31.09
CA GLY A 113 -15.15 -1.03 -31.10
C GLY A 113 -13.98 -1.77 -30.44
N TYR A 114 -14.16 -3.07 -30.18
CA TYR A 114 -13.17 -3.88 -29.46
C TYR A 114 -11.85 -4.12 -30.23
N ASP A 115 -11.86 -3.94 -31.55
CA ASP A 115 -10.70 -4.17 -32.41
C ASP A 115 -9.74 -2.98 -32.50
N GLU A 116 -10.15 -1.81 -32.00
CA GLU A 116 -9.32 -0.62 -31.96
C GLU A 116 -8.29 -0.72 -30.85
N VAL A 117 -7.04 -0.37 -31.16
CA VAL A 117 -5.96 -0.31 -30.16
C VAL A 117 -6.05 1.04 -29.44
N LYS A 118 -6.94 1.11 -28.45
CA LYS A 118 -7.10 2.21 -27.49
C LYS A 118 -6.87 1.68 -26.09
N ALA A 119 -6.56 2.56 -25.14
CA ALA A 119 -6.25 2.13 -23.77
C ALA A 119 -7.37 1.24 -23.21
N TYR A 120 -6.96 0.01 -22.90
CA TYR A 120 -7.72 -1.06 -22.24
C TYR A 120 -8.80 -1.78 -23.07
N THR A 121 -8.80 -1.67 -24.40
CA THR A 121 -9.64 -2.52 -25.26
C THR A 121 -9.16 -3.98 -25.29
N PRO A 122 -10.00 -4.94 -25.75
CA PRO A 122 -9.55 -6.30 -26.02
C PRO A 122 -8.37 -6.37 -27.01
N ALA A 123 -8.35 -5.55 -28.07
CA ALA A 123 -7.22 -5.50 -29.00
C ALA A 123 -5.93 -4.94 -28.36
N TRP A 124 -6.05 -3.97 -27.46
CA TRP A 124 -4.92 -3.48 -26.65
C TRP A 124 -4.40 -4.57 -25.71
N ALA A 125 -5.30 -5.26 -24.99
CA ALA A 125 -4.93 -6.29 -24.03
C ALA A 125 -4.29 -7.52 -24.70
N GLU A 126 -4.72 -7.88 -25.91
CA GLU A 126 -4.11 -8.94 -26.71
C GLU A 126 -2.64 -8.64 -27.01
N LYS A 127 -2.28 -7.39 -27.32
CA LYS A 127 -0.89 -6.99 -27.54
C LYS A 127 -0.04 -7.08 -26.27
N ILE A 128 -0.58 -6.62 -25.14
CA ILE A 128 0.13 -6.61 -23.85
C ILE A 128 0.31 -8.05 -23.31
N THR A 129 -0.76 -8.85 -23.34
CA THR A 129 -0.80 -10.13 -22.61
C THR A 129 -0.57 -11.36 -23.50
N GLY A 130 -0.73 -11.22 -24.81
CA GLY A 130 -0.74 -12.34 -25.75
C GLY A 130 -2.03 -13.18 -25.73
N VAL A 131 -3.01 -12.86 -24.88
CA VAL A 131 -4.31 -13.57 -24.83
C VAL A 131 -5.21 -13.06 -25.96
N SER A 132 -5.76 -13.97 -26.75
CA SER A 132 -6.66 -13.59 -27.85
C SER A 132 -7.83 -12.72 -27.38
N ARG A 133 -8.06 -11.61 -28.09
CA ARG A 133 -9.18 -10.68 -27.87
C ARG A 133 -10.53 -11.40 -27.88
N ALA A 134 -10.67 -12.44 -28.71
CA ALA A 134 -11.90 -13.24 -28.78
C ALA A 134 -12.18 -13.97 -27.45
N HIS A 135 -11.14 -14.50 -26.79
CA HIS A 135 -11.27 -15.11 -25.48
C HIS A 135 -11.56 -14.07 -24.40
N ILE A 136 -10.90 -12.90 -24.44
CA ILE A 136 -11.15 -11.80 -23.50
C ILE A 136 -12.63 -11.39 -23.58
N ILE A 137 -13.14 -11.10 -24.79
CA ILE A 137 -14.53 -10.68 -25.03
C ILE A 137 -15.51 -11.74 -24.56
N ARG A 138 -15.29 -13.00 -24.97
CA ARG A 138 -16.19 -14.11 -24.63
C ARG A 138 -16.29 -14.31 -23.12
N THR A 139 -15.15 -14.43 -22.44
CA THR A 139 -15.10 -14.70 -20.99
C THR A 139 -15.67 -13.53 -20.20
N ALA A 140 -15.36 -12.28 -20.57
CA ALA A 140 -15.94 -11.11 -19.91
C ALA A 140 -17.47 -11.08 -20.03
N ARG A 141 -17.99 -11.40 -21.22
CA ARG A 141 -19.44 -11.45 -21.48
C ARG A 141 -20.12 -12.59 -20.71
N GLU A 142 -19.58 -13.81 -20.76
CA GLU A 142 -20.13 -14.96 -20.03
C GLU A 142 -20.08 -14.74 -18.51
N PHE A 143 -19.01 -14.13 -17.99
CA PHE A 143 -18.89 -13.79 -16.58
C PHE A 143 -19.96 -12.80 -16.12
N ALA A 144 -20.18 -11.73 -16.89
CA ALA A 144 -21.19 -10.72 -16.61
C ALA A 144 -22.62 -11.26 -16.79
N ASP A 145 -22.87 -12.03 -17.84
CA ASP A 145 -24.17 -12.67 -18.12
C ASP A 145 -24.57 -13.66 -17.02
N ASN A 146 -23.62 -14.46 -16.50
CA ASN A 146 -23.89 -15.29 -15.33
C ASN A 146 -24.22 -14.44 -14.10
N ALA A 147 -23.46 -13.37 -13.83
CA ALA A 147 -23.73 -12.51 -12.69
C ALA A 147 -25.11 -11.84 -12.78
N ASP A 148 -25.49 -11.35 -13.95
CA ASP A 148 -26.82 -10.78 -14.21
C ASP A 148 -27.93 -11.81 -13.92
N LYS A 149 -27.87 -12.98 -14.56
CA LYS A 149 -28.84 -14.08 -14.40
C LYS A 149 -28.98 -14.57 -12.96
N THR A 150 -27.90 -14.45 -12.18
CA THR A 150 -27.83 -15.04 -10.84
C THR A 150 -27.80 -14.02 -9.72
N HIS A 151 -27.89 -12.73 -10.04
CA HIS A 151 -27.77 -11.62 -9.10
C HIS A 151 -26.43 -11.67 -8.33
N GLY A 152 -25.34 -11.73 -9.08
CA GLY A 152 -23.98 -11.57 -8.57
C GLY A 152 -23.21 -12.87 -8.28
N ARG A 153 -23.68 -14.06 -8.70
CA ARG A 153 -22.99 -15.34 -8.42
C ARG A 153 -21.87 -15.67 -9.42
N SER A 154 -21.04 -14.68 -9.71
CA SER A 154 -19.74 -14.84 -10.38
C SER A 154 -18.62 -14.49 -9.40
N MET A 155 -17.61 -15.35 -9.30
CA MET A 155 -16.53 -15.23 -8.32
C MET A 155 -15.16 -15.28 -9.00
N ILE A 156 -14.20 -14.53 -8.46
CA ILE A 156 -12.80 -14.64 -8.85
C ILE A 156 -11.99 -15.08 -7.64
N ILE A 157 -11.37 -16.26 -7.74
CA ILE A 157 -10.41 -16.77 -6.78
C ILE A 157 -9.02 -16.30 -7.18
N VAL A 158 -8.35 -15.57 -6.29
CA VAL A 158 -7.05 -14.93 -6.57
C VAL A 158 -6.05 -15.17 -5.45
N GLY A 159 -4.77 -15.29 -5.81
CA GLY A 159 -3.68 -15.53 -4.84
C GLY A 159 -2.39 -14.81 -5.18
N ALA A 160 -1.27 -15.36 -4.69
CA ALA A 160 0.05 -14.74 -4.78
C ALA A 160 0.56 -14.52 -6.22
N GLY A 161 0.08 -15.29 -7.21
CA GLY A 161 0.47 -15.13 -8.61
C GLY A 161 0.20 -13.72 -9.17
N LEU A 162 -0.80 -13.02 -8.63
CA LEU A 162 -1.08 -11.61 -8.94
C LEU A 162 -0.62 -10.66 -7.83
N ASN A 163 -0.64 -11.12 -6.57
CA ASN A 163 -0.38 -10.27 -5.39
C ASN A 163 1.09 -10.03 -5.07
N HIS A 164 2.01 -10.85 -5.60
CA HIS A 164 3.45 -10.73 -5.31
C HIS A 164 4.20 -9.91 -6.38
N TRP A 165 3.47 -9.21 -7.25
CA TRP A 165 4.04 -8.22 -8.17
C TRP A 165 4.17 -6.86 -7.47
N PHE A 166 5.09 -6.02 -7.94
CA PHE A 166 5.24 -4.64 -7.44
C PHE A 166 3.94 -3.83 -7.62
N HIS A 167 3.28 -3.99 -8.78
CA HIS A 167 1.97 -3.41 -9.08
C HIS A 167 0.80 -4.35 -8.74
N LEU A 168 0.86 -5.02 -7.57
CA LEU A 168 -0.21 -5.90 -7.08
C LEU A 168 -1.59 -5.23 -7.00
N ASP A 169 -1.60 -3.94 -6.72
CA ASP A 169 -2.80 -3.13 -6.56
C ASP A 169 -3.52 -2.94 -7.90
N MET A 170 -2.80 -2.76 -9.00
CA MET A 170 -3.37 -2.69 -10.35
C MET A 170 -4.02 -4.01 -10.75
N ASN A 171 -3.34 -5.13 -10.50
CA ASN A 171 -3.89 -6.47 -10.69
C ASN A 171 -5.20 -6.64 -9.90
N TYR A 172 -5.18 -6.29 -8.61
CA TYR A 172 -6.33 -6.48 -7.73
C TYR A 172 -7.49 -5.57 -8.11
N ARG A 173 -7.24 -4.28 -8.36
CA ARG A 173 -8.26 -3.31 -8.75
C ARG A 173 -8.93 -3.67 -10.07
N GLY A 174 -8.21 -4.25 -11.03
CA GLY A 174 -8.79 -4.79 -12.26
C GLY A 174 -9.85 -5.86 -11.99
N LEU A 175 -9.48 -6.90 -11.22
CA LEU A 175 -10.38 -7.99 -10.81
C LEU A 175 -11.55 -7.48 -9.94
N ILE A 176 -11.28 -6.57 -9.01
CA ILE A 176 -12.27 -5.97 -8.12
C ILE A 176 -13.30 -5.16 -8.93
N ASN A 177 -12.86 -4.35 -9.89
CA ASN A 177 -13.77 -3.58 -10.75
C ASN A 177 -14.73 -4.49 -11.52
N MET A 178 -14.23 -5.61 -12.09
CA MET A 178 -15.09 -6.59 -12.77
C MET A 178 -16.21 -7.10 -11.86
N LEU A 179 -15.89 -7.41 -10.61
CA LEU A 179 -16.84 -7.91 -9.61
C LEU A 179 -17.82 -6.84 -9.14
N ILE A 180 -17.36 -5.59 -8.97
CA ILE A 180 -18.21 -4.46 -8.59
C ILE A 180 -19.20 -4.14 -9.72
N PHE A 181 -18.73 -4.06 -10.97
CA PHE A 181 -19.59 -3.79 -12.12
C PHE A 181 -20.67 -4.86 -12.33
N CYS A 182 -20.39 -6.10 -11.92
CA CYS A 182 -21.33 -7.22 -11.98
C CYS A 182 -22.15 -7.44 -10.69
N GLY A 183 -22.02 -6.58 -9.68
CA GLY A 183 -22.78 -6.71 -8.43
C GLY A 183 -22.44 -7.95 -7.60
N CYS A 184 -21.24 -8.51 -7.73
CA CYS A 184 -20.89 -9.79 -7.12
C CYS A 184 -20.45 -9.70 -5.65
N VAL A 185 -19.89 -8.57 -5.23
CA VAL A 185 -19.33 -8.41 -3.88
C VAL A 185 -20.46 -8.37 -2.85
N GLY A 186 -20.44 -9.29 -1.89
CA GLY A 186 -21.45 -9.38 -0.83
C GLY A 186 -22.56 -10.42 -1.11
N GLN A 187 -22.57 -11.05 -2.28
CA GLN A 187 -23.53 -12.10 -2.64
C GLN A 187 -22.94 -13.51 -2.44
N SER A 188 -23.74 -14.42 -1.87
CA SER A 188 -23.30 -15.82 -1.69
C SER A 188 -23.07 -16.49 -3.05
N GLY A 189 -21.90 -17.10 -3.24
CA GLY A 189 -21.48 -17.66 -4.53
C GLY A 189 -20.82 -16.66 -5.47
N GLY A 190 -20.65 -15.40 -5.05
CA GLY A 190 -19.99 -14.34 -5.82
C GLY A 190 -18.87 -13.64 -5.06
N GLY A 191 -18.12 -12.81 -5.77
CA GLY A 191 -17.24 -11.80 -5.16
C GLY A 191 -15.75 -12.07 -5.28
N TRP A 192 -14.99 -11.31 -4.49
CA TRP A 192 -13.52 -11.34 -4.49
C TRP A 192 -13.05 -12.34 -3.44
N ALA A 193 -12.45 -13.43 -3.90
CA ALA A 193 -12.04 -14.54 -3.06
C ALA A 193 -10.51 -14.65 -3.03
N HIS A 194 -9.90 -13.79 -2.23
CA HIS A 194 -8.45 -13.76 -2.02
C HIS A 194 -7.98 -14.82 -1.04
N TYR A 195 -7.02 -15.64 -1.46
CA TYR A 195 -6.37 -16.64 -0.61
C TYR A 195 -4.84 -16.57 -0.72
N VAL A 196 -4.19 -16.39 0.43
CA VAL A 196 -2.73 -16.36 0.60
C VAL A 196 -2.35 -17.19 1.83
N GLY A 197 -1.79 -16.58 2.88
CA GLY A 197 -1.61 -17.21 4.18
C GLY A 197 -2.89 -17.26 5.00
N GLN A 198 -2.80 -17.94 6.15
CA GLN A 198 -3.90 -18.12 7.10
C GLN A 198 -4.03 -16.90 8.03
N GLU A 199 -4.53 -15.77 7.49
CA GLU A 199 -4.61 -14.49 8.23
C GLU A 199 -5.84 -14.38 9.15
N LYS A 200 -6.95 -15.02 8.78
CA LYS A 200 -8.23 -14.89 9.48
C LYS A 200 -8.27 -15.65 10.81
N LEU A 201 -7.70 -15.05 11.85
CA LEU A 201 -7.91 -15.46 13.24
C LEU A 201 -9.34 -15.07 13.67
N ARG A 202 -10.24 -16.05 13.70
CA ARG A 202 -11.68 -15.81 13.94
C ARG A 202 -11.97 -15.09 15.27
N PRO A 203 -11.46 -15.54 16.44
CA PRO A 203 -11.73 -14.88 17.72
C PRO A 203 -10.83 -13.65 17.96
N GLN A 204 -10.78 -12.73 17.00
CA GLN A 204 -9.84 -11.61 16.93
C GLN A 204 -9.78 -10.78 18.23
N THR A 205 -10.93 -10.31 18.71
CA THR A 205 -11.00 -9.42 19.90
C THR A 205 -10.78 -10.14 21.23
N GLY A 206 -10.88 -11.48 21.24
CA GLY A 206 -10.49 -12.29 22.41
C GLY A 206 -8.98 -12.55 22.45
N TRP A 207 -8.37 -12.78 21.29
CA TRP A 207 -6.93 -13.05 21.18
C TRP A 207 -6.06 -11.79 21.29
N GLN A 208 -6.48 -10.66 20.72
CA GLN A 208 -5.72 -9.42 20.75
C GLN A 208 -5.25 -8.96 22.14
N PRO A 209 -6.13 -8.90 23.18
CA PRO A 209 -5.68 -8.49 24.50
C PRO A 209 -4.67 -9.46 25.10
N LEU A 210 -4.85 -10.78 24.90
CA LEU A 210 -3.89 -11.79 25.35
C LEU A 210 -2.52 -11.62 24.67
N ALA A 211 -2.50 -11.53 23.34
CA ALA A 211 -1.27 -11.54 22.56
C ALA A 211 -0.40 -10.29 22.77
N PHE A 212 -1.04 -9.15 23.04
CA PHE A 212 -0.37 -7.86 23.16
C PHE A 212 -0.47 -7.26 24.57
N ALA A 213 -0.86 -8.08 25.56
CA ALA A 213 -1.04 -7.70 26.97
C ALA A 213 -1.90 -6.45 27.17
N LEU A 214 -2.95 -6.28 26.35
CA LEU A 214 -3.81 -5.08 26.37
C LEU A 214 -4.78 -5.07 27.56
N ASP A 215 -4.90 -6.20 28.26
CA ASP A 215 -5.53 -6.34 29.56
C ASP A 215 -4.69 -5.71 30.69
N TRP A 216 -3.36 -5.61 30.52
CA TRP A 216 -2.45 -4.97 31.48
C TRP A 216 -2.06 -3.54 31.08
N GLN A 217 -1.70 -3.31 29.81
CA GLN A 217 -1.10 -2.07 29.34
C GLN A 217 -1.53 -1.73 27.92
N ARG A 218 -1.83 -0.46 27.65
CA ARG A 218 -2.22 0.02 26.32
C ARG A 218 -1.52 1.34 25.99
N PRO A 219 -1.04 1.54 24.74
CA PRO A 219 -0.97 0.58 23.62
C PRO A 219 0.28 -0.32 23.66
N ALA A 220 0.30 -1.37 22.83
CA ALA A 220 1.52 -2.13 22.51
C ALA A 220 2.35 -1.45 21.39
N ARG A 221 3.51 -2.00 21.04
CA ARG A 221 4.37 -1.53 19.95
C ARG A 221 4.28 -2.45 18.72
N HIS A 222 3.32 -2.17 17.85
CA HIS A 222 3.25 -2.82 16.54
C HIS A 222 4.19 -2.15 15.54
N MET A 223 4.69 -2.92 14.57
CA MET A 223 5.56 -2.44 13.49
C MET A 223 5.24 -3.17 12.18
N ASN A 224 5.29 -2.46 11.05
CA ASN A 224 5.17 -3.07 9.72
C ASN A 224 6.55 -3.56 9.22
N SER A 225 6.70 -4.88 9.07
CA SER A 225 8.02 -5.50 8.91
C SER A 225 8.76 -5.14 7.60
N THR A 226 8.05 -4.79 6.52
CA THR A 226 8.70 -4.39 5.26
C THR A 226 9.61 -3.18 5.46
N SER A 227 9.08 -2.09 6.03
CA SER A 227 9.89 -0.89 6.33
C SER A 227 10.97 -1.18 7.36
N TYR A 228 10.66 -1.99 8.38
CA TYR A 228 11.61 -2.38 9.41
C TYR A 228 12.84 -3.10 8.83
N PHE A 229 12.63 -4.13 7.99
CA PHE A 229 13.75 -4.87 7.39
C PHE A 229 14.42 -4.08 6.27
N TYR A 230 13.68 -3.32 5.47
CA TYR A 230 14.27 -2.44 4.47
C TYR A 230 15.29 -1.50 5.09
N ASN A 231 14.96 -0.91 6.25
CA ASN A 231 15.85 -0.08 7.05
C ASN A 231 16.98 -0.89 7.71
N HIS A 232 16.66 -1.86 8.56
CA HIS A 232 17.64 -2.47 9.47
C HIS A 232 18.54 -3.51 8.81
N SER A 233 18.08 -4.20 7.76
CA SER A 233 18.97 -4.98 6.90
C SER A 233 19.65 -4.13 5.82
N SER A 234 19.50 -2.81 5.89
CA SER A 234 20.14 -1.83 5.02
C SER A 234 19.96 -2.07 3.52
N GLN A 235 18.84 -2.69 3.12
CA GLN A 235 18.53 -2.92 1.70
C GLN A 235 18.37 -1.60 0.94
N TRP A 236 17.88 -0.55 1.62
CA TRP A 236 17.79 0.80 1.08
C TRP A 236 19.11 1.33 0.52
N ARG A 237 20.26 0.90 1.07
CA ARG A 237 21.58 1.34 0.57
C ARG A 237 21.87 0.91 -0.87
N TYR A 238 21.08 -0.01 -1.42
CA TYR A 238 21.24 -0.63 -2.73
C TYR A 238 20.02 -0.38 -3.63
N GLU A 239 19.15 0.57 -3.26
CA GLU A 239 17.94 0.83 -4.01
C GLU A 239 18.25 1.28 -5.44
N THR A 240 17.47 0.76 -6.38
CA THR A 240 17.57 1.10 -7.80
C THR A 240 16.30 1.75 -8.31
N VAL A 241 15.17 1.54 -7.62
CA VAL A 241 13.88 2.13 -7.98
C VAL A 241 13.76 3.52 -7.37
N THR A 242 13.45 4.51 -8.20
CA THR A 242 13.25 5.88 -7.72
C THR A 242 11.76 6.21 -7.55
N ALA A 243 11.42 7.11 -6.63
CA ALA A 243 10.04 7.62 -6.57
C ALA A 243 9.66 8.34 -7.89
N GLN A 244 10.65 8.99 -8.52
CA GLN A 244 10.48 9.83 -9.71
C GLN A 244 10.01 9.06 -10.95
N GLU A 245 10.45 7.82 -11.14
CA GLU A 245 10.00 6.96 -12.25
C GLU A 245 8.60 6.37 -12.01
N LEU A 246 8.06 6.46 -10.79
CA LEU A 246 6.74 5.93 -10.43
C LEU A 246 5.63 7.00 -10.42
N LEU A 247 5.99 8.28 -10.53
CA LEU A 247 5.04 9.37 -10.47
C LEU A 247 4.15 9.42 -11.72
N SER A 248 2.91 9.87 -11.53
CA SER A 248 2.07 10.28 -12.66
C SER A 248 2.81 11.33 -13.50
N PRO A 249 2.72 11.28 -14.84
CA PRO A 249 3.29 12.31 -15.72
C PRO A 249 2.67 13.70 -15.50
N MET A 250 1.54 13.80 -14.78
CA MET A 250 0.88 15.06 -14.41
C MET A 250 1.25 15.55 -13.01
N ALA A 251 2.05 14.78 -12.24
CA ALA A 251 2.48 15.20 -10.92
C ALA A 251 3.61 16.23 -11.01
N ASP A 252 3.60 17.20 -10.09
CA ASP A 252 4.73 18.10 -9.90
C ASP A 252 5.89 17.33 -9.24
N LYS A 253 6.83 16.87 -10.07
CA LYS A 253 8.00 16.09 -9.68
C LYS A 253 8.84 16.75 -8.57
N SER A 254 8.87 18.09 -8.50
CA SER A 254 9.66 18.82 -7.52
C SER A 254 9.19 18.60 -6.07
N ARG A 255 7.91 18.22 -5.89
CA ARG A 255 7.32 17.96 -4.57
C ARG A 255 7.64 16.57 -4.01
N TYR A 256 8.26 15.71 -4.82
CA TYR A 256 8.46 14.29 -4.53
C TYR A 256 9.94 13.89 -4.72
N SER A 257 10.86 14.71 -4.22
CA SER A 257 12.30 14.39 -4.19
C SER A 257 12.65 13.37 -3.10
N GLY A 258 13.89 12.89 -3.11
CA GLY A 258 14.41 11.96 -2.13
C GLY A 258 14.27 10.48 -2.50
N HIS A 259 14.90 9.66 -1.69
CA HIS A 259 14.92 8.21 -1.78
C HIS A 259 13.59 7.60 -1.29
N LEU A 260 13.26 6.37 -1.70
CA LEU A 260 12.10 5.64 -1.15
C LEU A 260 12.10 5.54 0.39
N ILE A 261 13.26 5.50 1.06
CA ILE A 261 13.32 5.49 2.53
C ILE A 261 12.93 6.86 3.11
N ASP A 262 13.16 7.96 2.39
CA ASP A 262 12.78 9.31 2.83
C ASP A 262 11.25 9.43 2.93
N PHE A 263 10.53 8.84 1.97
CA PHE A 263 9.07 8.74 2.03
C PHE A 263 8.59 7.95 3.24
N ASN A 264 9.33 6.91 3.65
CA ASN A 264 9.01 6.15 4.84
C ASN A 264 9.23 6.99 6.12
N VAL A 265 10.36 7.69 6.24
CA VAL A 265 10.64 8.57 7.39
C VAL A 265 9.62 9.72 7.48
N ARG A 266 9.25 10.30 6.33
CA ARG A 266 8.16 11.29 6.23
C ARG A 266 6.83 10.73 6.74
N ALA A 267 6.46 9.53 6.31
CA ALA A 267 5.24 8.86 6.75
C ALA A 267 5.26 8.54 8.26
N GLU A 268 6.39 8.10 8.80
CA GLU A 268 6.57 7.80 10.23
C GLU A 268 6.33 9.05 11.09
N ARG A 269 7.00 10.17 10.79
CA ARG A 269 6.87 11.41 11.59
C ARG A 269 5.51 12.09 11.47
N MET A 270 4.76 11.80 10.41
CA MET A 270 3.38 12.25 10.20
C MET A 270 2.35 11.35 10.89
N GLY A 271 2.78 10.24 11.53
CA GLY A 271 1.89 9.28 12.18
C GLY A 271 1.12 8.39 11.21
N TRP A 272 1.57 8.28 9.95
CA TRP A 272 0.96 7.40 8.95
C TRP A 272 1.42 5.94 9.10
N LEU A 273 2.69 5.75 9.48
CA LEU A 273 3.31 4.45 9.73
C LEU A 273 3.92 4.39 11.14
N PRO A 274 4.01 3.20 11.77
CA PRO A 274 4.75 3.04 13.01
C PRO A 274 6.28 3.06 12.78
N SER A 275 7.02 3.27 13.87
CA SER A 275 8.51 3.27 13.89
C SER A 275 9.04 2.22 14.88
N ALA A 276 10.13 1.54 14.54
CA ALA A 276 10.85 0.67 15.48
C ALA A 276 12.34 0.55 15.12
N PRO A 277 13.27 0.97 16.01
CA PRO A 277 13.05 1.77 17.22
C PRO A 277 12.30 3.08 16.92
N GLN A 278 11.62 3.65 17.93
CA GLN A 278 10.78 4.84 17.71
C GLN A 278 11.59 6.15 17.70
N LEU A 279 12.33 6.38 18.79
CA LEU A 279 13.06 7.62 19.04
C LEU A 279 14.56 7.34 19.15
N GLY A 280 15.39 8.34 18.81
CA GLY A 280 16.85 8.26 18.92
C GLY A 280 17.41 8.28 20.35
N VAL A 281 16.53 8.22 21.35
CA VAL A 281 16.84 8.19 22.78
C VAL A 281 16.07 7.05 23.45
N ASN A 282 16.53 6.60 24.61
CA ASN A 282 15.82 5.57 25.37
C ASN A 282 14.47 6.14 25.87
N PRO A 283 13.31 5.62 25.41
CA PRO A 283 12.01 6.19 25.72
C PRO A 283 11.66 6.13 27.21
N LEU A 284 12.32 5.26 28.00
CA LEU A 284 12.10 5.17 29.45
C LEU A 284 12.72 6.33 30.24
N ARG A 285 13.65 7.08 29.65
CA ARG A 285 14.34 8.21 30.31
C ARG A 285 13.64 9.56 30.10
N ILE A 286 12.71 9.63 29.15
CA ILE A 286 12.02 10.87 28.77
C ILE A 286 11.24 11.47 29.95
N ALA A 287 10.59 10.64 30.77
CA ALA A 287 9.81 11.12 31.91
C ALA A 287 10.69 11.82 32.97
N ASP A 288 11.92 11.33 33.19
CA ASP A 288 12.86 11.93 34.13
C ASP A 288 13.37 13.29 33.61
N GLU A 289 13.63 13.40 32.31
CA GLU A 289 14.05 14.65 31.67
C GLU A 289 12.93 15.69 31.66
N ALA A 290 11.70 15.27 31.32
CA ALA A 290 10.53 16.13 31.36
C ALA A 290 10.27 16.69 32.76
N LYS A 291 10.43 15.86 33.80
CA LYS A 291 10.29 16.27 35.20
C LYS A 291 11.33 17.34 35.57
N LYS A 292 12.59 17.20 35.14
CA LYS A 292 13.64 18.21 35.37
C LYS A 292 13.34 19.52 34.64
N ALA A 293 12.70 19.46 33.48
CA ALA A 293 12.27 20.62 32.71
C ALA A 293 10.96 21.26 33.21
N GLY A 294 10.31 20.69 34.24
CA GLY A 294 9.03 21.19 34.75
C GLY A 294 7.86 21.03 33.77
N MET A 295 7.91 20.05 32.87
CA MET A 295 6.90 19.79 31.83
C MET A 295 6.28 18.39 31.97
N THR A 296 5.13 18.16 31.34
CA THR A 296 4.62 16.79 31.16
C THR A 296 5.50 16.03 30.16
N PRO A 297 5.61 14.69 30.24
CA PRO A 297 6.38 13.90 29.27
C PRO A 297 5.89 14.09 27.82
N VAL A 298 4.59 14.30 27.61
CA VAL A 298 4.01 14.54 26.27
C VAL A 298 4.48 15.88 25.72
N ASP A 299 4.31 16.96 26.48
CA ASP A 299 4.67 18.31 26.03
C ASP A 299 6.19 18.44 25.82
N TYR A 300 6.98 17.84 26.72
CA TYR A 300 8.44 17.78 26.58
C TYR A 300 8.82 17.05 25.29
N THR A 301 8.25 15.87 25.03
CA THR A 301 8.56 15.10 23.82
C THR A 301 8.20 15.88 22.55
N VAL A 302 7.02 16.50 22.50
CA VAL A 302 6.58 17.29 21.33
C VAL A 302 7.50 18.50 21.12
N LYS A 303 7.84 19.21 22.20
CA LYS A 303 8.80 20.33 22.15
C LYS A 303 10.17 19.87 21.65
N SER A 304 10.70 18.80 22.22
CA SER A 304 12.00 18.24 21.85
C SER A 304 12.05 17.71 20.41
N LEU A 305 10.95 17.16 19.89
CA LEU A 305 10.84 16.77 18.48
C LEU A 305 10.87 17.99 17.55
N LYS A 306 10.15 19.07 17.90
CA LYS A 306 10.18 20.32 17.12
C LYS A 306 11.55 21.01 17.14
N GLU A 307 12.24 20.94 18.27
CA GLU A 307 13.57 21.54 18.45
C GLU A 307 14.70 20.65 17.95
N GLY A 308 14.43 19.37 17.65
CA GLY A 308 15.42 18.39 17.20
C GLY A 308 16.31 17.79 18.30
N SER A 309 16.04 18.09 19.59
CA SER A 309 16.77 17.49 20.71
C SER A 309 16.39 16.03 20.95
N ILE A 310 15.18 15.64 20.54
CA ILE A 310 14.77 14.25 20.32
C ILE A 310 14.45 14.12 18.83
N ARG A 311 14.92 13.06 18.19
CA ARG A 311 14.70 12.76 16.77
C ARG A 311 14.04 11.39 16.60
N PHE A 312 13.40 11.15 15.46
CA PHE A 312 12.98 9.79 15.12
C PHE A 312 14.20 8.91 14.89
N ALA A 313 14.16 7.66 15.36
CA ALA A 313 15.31 6.77 15.23
C ALA A 313 15.66 6.47 13.76
N ALA A 314 14.63 6.47 12.90
CA ALA A 314 14.73 6.20 11.47
C ALA A 314 15.57 7.23 10.71
N GLU A 315 15.77 8.44 11.24
CA GLU A 315 16.65 9.45 10.63
C GLU A 315 18.14 9.10 10.77
N GLN A 316 18.50 8.26 11.74
CA GLN A 316 19.89 7.89 12.04
C GLN A 316 20.06 6.39 12.36
N PRO A 317 19.64 5.47 11.47
CA PRO A 317 19.54 4.04 11.80
C PRO A 317 20.90 3.39 12.06
N GLU A 318 21.99 3.99 11.57
CA GLU A 318 23.36 3.47 11.68
C GLU A 318 24.18 4.14 12.79
N ASN A 319 23.57 4.95 13.67
CA ASN A 319 24.30 5.70 14.70
C ASN A 319 24.80 4.87 15.90
N GLY A 320 24.56 3.56 15.90
CA GLY A 320 24.95 2.64 16.98
C GLY A 320 23.91 2.43 18.09
N LYS A 321 22.84 3.25 18.14
CA LYS A 321 21.77 3.19 19.15
C LYS A 321 20.38 2.90 18.56
N ASN A 322 20.21 3.12 17.26
CA ASN A 322 18.91 3.11 16.59
C ASN A 322 18.62 1.83 15.80
N HIS A 323 19.32 0.75 16.10
CA HIS A 323 19.08 -0.57 15.50
C HIS A 323 18.54 -1.55 16.55
N PRO A 324 17.78 -2.58 16.14
CA PRO A 324 17.41 -3.66 17.03
C PRO A 324 18.64 -4.47 17.44
N ARG A 325 18.68 -4.88 18.70
CA ARG A 325 19.80 -5.65 19.26
C ARG A 325 19.42 -7.08 19.61
N ASN A 326 18.18 -7.33 20.02
CA ASN A 326 17.72 -8.68 20.35
C ASN A 326 16.54 -9.03 19.45
N LEU A 327 16.62 -10.19 18.79
CA LEU A 327 15.58 -10.69 17.91
C LEU A 327 15.18 -12.10 18.34
N PHE A 328 13.90 -12.25 18.68
CA PHE A 328 13.28 -13.56 18.89
C PHE A 328 12.57 -14.00 17.62
N ILE A 329 12.85 -15.23 17.19
CA ILE A 329 12.24 -15.84 16.02
C ILE A 329 11.58 -17.15 16.45
N TRP A 330 10.26 -17.23 16.35
CA TRP A 330 9.52 -18.44 16.64
C TRP A 330 8.40 -18.62 15.64
N ARG A 331 8.08 -19.88 15.31
CA ARG A 331 7.07 -20.22 14.28
C ARG A 331 7.35 -19.56 12.92
N SER A 332 8.62 -19.27 12.64
CA SER A 332 9.08 -18.58 11.44
C SER A 332 10.46 -19.09 11.06
N ASN A 333 10.71 -19.22 9.76
CA ASN A 333 12.04 -19.48 9.20
C ASN A 333 12.48 -18.24 8.40
N LEU A 334 12.63 -17.10 9.09
CA LEU A 334 12.92 -15.81 8.45
C LEU A 334 14.12 -15.88 7.50
N LEU A 335 15.23 -16.45 7.97
CA LEU A 335 16.49 -16.50 7.23
C LEU A 335 16.55 -17.64 6.19
N GLY A 336 15.47 -18.41 6.02
CA GLY A 336 15.41 -19.49 5.02
C GLY A 336 14.09 -19.56 4.26
N SER A 337 13.24 -18.54 4.36
CA SER A 337 11.93 -18.52 3.70
C SER A 337 11.43 -17.12 3.41
N SER A 338 11.09 -16.33 4.44
CA SER A 338 10.39 -15.06 4.22
C SER A 338 11.30 -13.85 4.03
N GLY A 339 12.59 -13.95 4.38
CA GLY A 339 13.58 -12.88 4.30
C GLY A 339 13.98 -12.55 2.86
N LYS A 340 13.33 -11.53 2.30
CA LYS A 340 13.75 -10.95 1.00
C LYS A 340 15.06 -10.21 1.23
N GLY A 341 15.99 -10.34 0.29
CA GLY A 341 17.33 -9.79 0.48
C GLY A 341 18.13 -10.56 1.52
N HIS A 342 18.16 -11.89 1.42
CA HIS A 342 18.82 -12.80 2.37
C HIS A 342 20.26 -12.36 2.72
N GLU A 343 21.09 -12.11 1.70
CA GLU A 343 22.49 -11.70 1.90
C GLU A 343 22.63 -10.36 2.65
N TYR A 344 21.66 -9.45 2.50
CA TYR A 344 21.63 -8.19 3.24
C TYR A 344 21.32 -8.42 4.73
N MET A 345 20.43 -9.37 5.04
CA MET A 345 20.19 -9.78 6.44
C MET A 345 21.45 -10.39 7.06
N LEU A 346 22.14 -11.30 6.34
CA LEU A 346 23.38 -11.92 6.81
C LEU A 346 24.45 -10.85 7.11
N LYS A 347 24.67 -9.91 6.19
CA LYS A 347 25.65 -8.83 6.38
C LYS A 347 25.26 -7.88 7.50
N TYR A 348 24.13 -7.20 7.36
CA TYR A 348 23.82 -6.02 8.18
C TYR A 348 23.17 -6.36 9.51
N LEU A 349 22.44 -7.49 9.61
CA LEU A 349 21.86 -7.93 10.87
C LEU A 349 22.80 -8.87 11.63
N LEU A 350 23.37 -9.87 10.95
CA LEU A 350 24.15 -10.92 11.61
C LEU A 350 25.66 -10.66 11.63
N GLY A 351 26.19 -9.87 10.68
CA GLY A 351 27.63 -9.58 10.60
C GLY A 351 28.45 -10.77 10.10
N THR A 352 27.84 -11.70 9.36
CA THR A 352 28.53 -12.85 8.77
C THR A 352 29.04 -12.55 7.36
N GLU A 353 29.80 -13.50 6.80
CA GLU A 353 30.01 -13.52 5.35
C GLU A 353 28.66 -13.52 4.60
N ASN A 354 28.69 -12.96 3.39
CA ASN A 354 27.53 -12.76 2.55
C ASN A 354 27.94 -12.74 1.07
N GLY A 355 26.97 -13.00 0.20
CA GLY A 355 27.12 -13.05 -1.25
C GLY A 355 26.68 -11.80 -2.01
N ILE A 356 26.62 -10.62 -1.38
CA ILE A 356 26.21 -9.38 -2.08
C ILE A 356 27.21 -9.06 -3.21
N GLN A 357 26.73 -9.07 -4.45
CA GLN A 357 27.55 -8.80 -5.64
C GLN A 357 27.58 -7.31 -6.03
N GLY A 358 26.46 -6.61 -5.81
CA GLY A 358 26.29 -5.21 -6.19
C GLY A 358 27.07 -4.23 -5.30
N LYS A 359 27.32 -3.04 -5.83
CA LYS A 359 27.85 -1.90 -5.07
C LYS A 359 26.69 -1.13 -4.42
N ASP A 360 26.90 -0.53 -3.26
CA ASP A 360 25.90 0.36 -2.65
C ASP A 360 25.92 1.75 -3.32
N LEU A 361 24.92 2.58 -3.00
CA LEU A 361 24.78 3.95 -3.54
C LEU A 361 26.06 4.78 -3.36
N GLY A 362 26.72 4.68 -2.20
CA GLY A 362 27.98 5.39 -1.93
C GLY A 362 29.10 5.00 -2.89
N LYS A 363 29.31 3.70 -3.11
CA LYS A 363 30.32 3.20 -4.06
C LYS A 363 29.97 3.44 -5.53
N GLN A 364 28.68 3.57 -5.85
CA GLN A 364 28.22 3.92 -7.19
C GLN A 364 28.25 5.44 -7.46
N GLY A 365 28.42 6.27 -6.41
CA GLY A 365 28.25 7.72 -6.53
C GLY A 365 26.79 8.13 -6.76
N GLY A 366 25.84 7.29 -6.34
CA GLY A 366 24.40 7.55 -6.45
C GLY A 366 23.92 8.64 -5.49
N VAL A 367 22.67 9.07 -5.69
CA VAL A 367 22.02 10.08 -4.85
C VAL A 367 21.76 9.49 -3.45
N LYS A 368 22.29 10.16 -2.43
CA LYS A 368 22.08 9.80 -1.02
C LYS A 368 20.70 10.30 -0.54
N PRO A 369 20.07 9.63 0.45
CA PRO A 369 18.79 10.07 1.01
C PRO A 369 18.87 11.48 1.62
N GLU A 370 17.73 12.17 1.65
CA GLU A 370 17.57 13.52 2.21
C GLU A 370 17.17 13.50 3.69
N GLU A 371 16.52 12.44 4.16
CA GLU A 371 15.94 12.33 5.51
C GLU A 371 16.73 11.35 6.41
N VAL A 372 17.63 10.56 5.83
CA VAL A 372 18.41 9.53 6.52
C VAL A 372 19.90 9.84 6.42
N GLU A 373 20.60 9.79 7.55
CA GLU A 373 22.05 9.99 7.55
C GLU A 373 22.78 8.87 6.81
N TRP A 374 23.70 9.25 5.91
CA TRP A 374 24.53 8.32 5.15
C TRP A 374 25.91 8.16 5.76
N ARG A 375 26.38 6.90 5.86
CA ARG A 375 27.78 6.54 6.11
C ARG A 375 28.28 5.64 5.00
N ASP A 376 29.47 5.93 4.46
CA ASP A 376 30.04 5.15 3.36
C ASP A 376 30.25 3.67 3.76
N ASN A 377 30.62 3.44 5.02
CA ASN A 377 30.66 2.12 5.62
C ASN A 377 29.45 1.98 6.55
N GLY A 378 28.43 1.25 6.09
CA GLY A 378 27.24 0.93 6.89
C GLY A 378 27.58 0.11 8.13
N LEU A 379 26.68 0.13 9.11
CA LEU A 379 26.83 -0.66 10.34
C LEU A 379 26.44 -2.11 10.07
N ASP A 380 27.40 -3.03 10.17
CA ASP A 380 27.21 -4.48 10.06
C ASP A 380 26.94 -5.12 11.43
N GLY A 381 26.39 -6.34 11.47
CA GLY A 381 26.23 -7.11 12.71
C GLY A 381 25.39 -6.41 13.79
N LYS A 382 24.25 -5.84 13.41
CA LYS A 382 23.41 -5.04 14.33
C LYS A 382 22.79 -5.85 15.47
N LEU A 383 22.50 -7.13 15.26
CA LEU A 383 21.90 -7.98 16.29
C LEU A 383 22.99 -8.48 17.25
N ASP A 384 22.84 -8.15 18.53
CA ASP A 384 23.69 -8.69 19.60
C ASP A 384 23.26 -10.11 20.00
N LEU A 385 21.99 -10.47 19.78
CA LEU A 385 21.45 -11.79 20.12
C LEU A 385 20.28 -12.20 19.21
N VAL A 386 20.40 -13.38 18.61
CA VAL A 386 19.37 -14.05 17.82
C VAL A 386 18.96 -15.35 18.53
N VAL A 387 17.70 -15.40 18.97
CA VAL A 387 17.14 -16.59 19.64
C VAL A 387 16.06 -17.19 18.75
N THR A 388 16.22 -18.45 18.38
CA THR A 388 15.24 -19.17 17.56
C THR A 388 14.61 -20.34 18.31
N LEU A 389 13.27 -20.43 18.25
CA LEU A 389 12.49 -21.53 18.81
C LEU A 389 11.92 -22.37 17.65
N ASP A 390 12.41 -23.60 17.50
CA ASP A 390 11.98 -24.51 16.44
C ASP A 390 12.06 -25.99 16.92
N PHE A 391 11.22 -26.86 16.34
CA PHE A 391 11.23 -28.30 16.62
C PHE A 391 12.13 -29.06 15.63
N ARG A 392 12.63 -28.36 14.59
CA ARG A 392 13.65 -28.86 13.66
C ARG A 392 14.76 -27.83 13.53
N LEU A 393 15.97 -28.28 13.20
CA LEU A 393 17.10 -27.38 12.93
C LEU A 393 16.92 -26.75 11.53
N SER A 394 16.19 -25.64 11.47
CA SER A 394 15.95 -24.88 10.23
C SER A 394 17.16 -24.00 9.86
N SER A 395 17.14 -23.40 8.67
CA SER A 395 18.19 -22.45 8.25
C SER A 395 18.33 -21.30 9.25
N THR A 396 17.23 -20.79 9.80
CA THR A 396 17.30 -19.74 10.82
C THR A 396 18.00 -20.23 12.09
N CYS A 397 17.72 -21.46 12.54
CA CYS A 397 18.44 -22.06 13.68
C CYS A 397 19.95 -22.13 13.43
N LEU A 398 20.37 -22.49 12.20
CA LEU A 398 21.78 -22.62 11.84
C LEU A 398 22.56 -21.30 11.96
N TYR A 399 21.86 -20.17 11.81
CA TYR A 399 22.43 -18.82 11.93
C TYR A 399 22.10 -18.12 13.27
N SER A 400 21.51 -18.83 14.24
CA SER A 400 21.13 -18.25 15.55
C SER A 400 22.19 -18.50 16.60
N ASP A 401 22.33 -17.58 17.56
CA ASP A 401 23.20 -17.75 18.73
C ASP A 401 22.65 -18.80 19.69
N ILE A 402 21.32 -18.81 19.87
CA ILE A 402 20.62 -19.74 20.75
C ILE A 402 19.48 -20.42 19.98
N VAL A 403 19.45 -21.74 20.03
CA VAL A 403 18.35 -22.56 19.53
C VAL A 403 17.66 -23.25 20.70
N LEU A 404 16.37 -23.00 20.85
CA LEU A 404 15.54 -23.59 21.89
C LEU A 404 14.61 -24.64 21.28
N PRO A 405 14.65 -25.90 21.73
CA PRO A 405 13.75 -26.93 21.23
C PRO A 405 12.32 -26.63 21.68
N THR A 406 11.39 -26.46 20.73
CA THR A 406 9.96 -26.34 21.04
C THR A 406 9.23 -27.67 20.76
N ALA A 407 8.14 -27.91 21.48
CA ALA A 407 7.20 -28.99 21.21
C ALA A 407 6.66 -28.91 19.77
N THR A 408 6.46 -30.08 19.15
CA THR A 408 5.78 -30.20 17.86
C THR A 408 4.28 -29.86 18.01
N TRP A 409 3.53 -29.93 16.92
CA TRP A 409 2.09 -29.65 16.95
C TRP A 409 1.27 -30.69 17.74
N TYR A 410 1.78 -31.92 17.90
CA TYR A 410 1.09 -33.01 18.61
C TYR A 410 1.41 -33.07 20.11
N GLU A 411 2.28 -32.18 20.59
CA GLU A 411 2.81 -32.20 21.96
C GLU A 411 2.38 -30.95 22.75
N LYS A 412 1.32 -30.26 22.30
CA LYS A 412 0.75 -29.07 22.94
C LYS A 412 -0.74 -28.91 22.65
N THR A 413 -1.41 -28.11 23.46
CA THR A 413 -2.80 -27.70 23.21
C THR A 413 -2.84 -26.59 22.16
N THR A 414 -3.72 -26.77 21.17
CA THR A 414 -4.05 -25.77 20.13
C THR A 414 -5.31 -25.01 20.45
#